data_AF-A0A3M1B5B5-F1
#
_entry.id   AF-A0A3M1B5B5-F1
#
_cell.length_a   1.000
_cell.length_b   1.000
_cell.length_c   1.000
_cell.angle_alpha   90.00
_cell.angle_beta   90.00
_cell.angle_gamma   90.00
#
_symmetry.space_group_name_H-M   'P 1'
#
loop_
_entity.id
_entity.type
_entity.pdbx_description
1 polymer ?
#
loop_
_entity_poly.entity_id
_entity_poly.type
_entity_poly.pdbx_seq_one_letter_code
_entity_poly.pdbx_strand_id
1 'polypeptide(L)'
;MLVDRVRSGWISIGKDRYRMGERRWMSGGPRRGDDAPLRQISAREWAIALPVSVTLALAIYAFEPQLLSMATSGEVRRLSREATRQFEAGDTISAYETALLGLRQDPQNPRLRRLVSRIFEQTLEKMREKSASGDESAARIYREQAIEIAREHSWIDEAAVLRFDTKQRER
;
A
#
# COMPACT_ATOMS: atom_id res chain seq x y z
N MET A 1 -28.36 8.32 -11.86
CA MET A 1 -29.41 7.96 -12.83
C MET A 1 -29.08 8.60 -14.16
N LEU A 2 -29.30 7.83 -15.23
CA LEU A 2 -29.46 8.25 -16.62
C LEU A 2 -28.24 8.81 -17.39
N VAL A 3 -27.76 7.93 -18.26
CA VAL A 3 -27.42 8.22 -19.66
C VAL A 3 -28.34 9.32 -20.21
N ASP A 4 -27.78 10.41 -20.73
CA ASP A 4 -28.35 10.98 -21.94
C ASP A 4 -27.35 11.82 -22.74
N ARG A 5 -27.48 11.70 -24.07
CA ARG A 5 -26.90 12.55 -25.11
C ARG A 5 -25.49 12.26 -25.65
N VAL A 6 -25.32 11.10 -26.30
CA VAL A 6 -24.34 10.94 -27.40
C VAL A 6 -24.99 11.47 -28.68
N ARG A 7 -24.88 12.77 -28.95
CA ARG A 7 -25.46 13.40 -30.18
C ARG A 7 -24.43 14.01 -31.12
N SER A 8 -23.15 13.88 -30.82
CA SER A 8 -22.08 14.18 -31.76
C SER A 8 -21.36 12.85 -31.96
N GLY A 9 -21.60 12.17 -33.09
CA GLY A 9 -21.04 10.86 -33.42
C GLY A 9 -19.52 10.91 -33.58
N TRP A 10 -18.82 11.28 -32.51
CA TRP A 10 -17.39 11.47 -32.41
C TRP A 10 -16.90 10.79 -31.14
N ILE A 11 -15.87 9.96 -31.28
CA ILE A 11 -15.16 9.36 -30.15
C ILE A 11 -13.69 9.77 -30.28
N SER A 12 -13.10 10.21 -29.17
CA SER A 12 -11.68 10.55 -29.08
C SER A 12 -10.92 9.45 -28.35
N ILE A 13 -9.84 8.95 -28.95
CA ILE A 13 -8.91 8.01 -28.33
C ILE A 13 -7.50 8.57 -28.55
N GLY A 14 -6.81 8.93 -27.47
CA GLY A 14 -5.52 9.62 -27.56
C GLY A 14 -5.65 10.99 -28.24
N LYS A 15 -4.79 11.29 -29.22
CA LYS A 15 -4.85 12.55 -30.01
C LYS A 15 -5.83 12.48 -31.19
N ASP A 16 -6.45 11.32 -31.43
CA ASP A 16 -7.21 11.08 -32.65
C ASP A 16 -8.73 11.18 -32.41
N ARG A 17 -9.44 11.69 -33.43
CA ARG A 17 -10.91 11.88 -33.43
C ARG A 17 -11.53 11.03 -34.53
N TYR A 18 -12.49 10.18 -34.16
CA TYR A 18 -13.20 9.28 -35.07
C TYR A 18 -14.65 9.71 -35.22
N ARG A 19 -15.17 9.81 -36.45
CA ARG A 19 -16.58 10.11 -36.75
C ARG A 19 -17.35 8.84 -37.10
N MET A 20 -18.47 8.58 -36.45
CA MET A 20 -19.44 7.57 -36.87
C MET A 20 -20.26 8.15 -38.04
N GLY A 21 -20.02 7.64 -39.25
CA GLY A 21 -20.74 8.03 -40.47
C GLY A 21 -21.80 7.02 -40.86
N GLU A 22 -23.06 7.46 -40.93
CA GLU A 22 -24.20 6.74 -41.52
C GLU A 22 -23.99 6.45 -43.01
N ARG A 23 -24.45 5.28 -43.45
CA ARG A 23 -24.46 4.85 -44.86
C ARG A 23 -25.40 5.74 -45.69
N ARG A 24 -24.89 6.46 -46.70
CA ARG A 24 -25.67 6.84 -47.88
C ARG A 24 -24.81 7.01 -49.14
N TRP A 25 -25.42 6.65 -50.26
CA TRP A 25 -24.87 6.37 -51.59
C TRP A 25 -24.24 7.58 -52.31
N MET A 26 -23.35 7.26 -53.25
CA MET A 26 -22.55 8.15 -54.12
C MET A 26 -23.39 9.05 -55.05
N SER A 27 -22.90 10.28 -55.30
CA SER A 27 -22.71 10.83 -56.66
C SER A 27 -22.02 12.21 -56.63
N GLY A 28 -20.87 12.35 -57.31
CA GLY A 28 -20.41 13.65 -57.84
C GLY A 28 -19.00 14.14 -57.47
N GLY A 29 -18.03 13.87 -58.36
CA GLY A 29 -16.95 14.80 -58.74
C GLY A 29 -15.71 14.95 -57.85
N PRO A 30 -14.48 14.99 -58.43
CA PRO A 30 -13.22 15.00 -57.67
C PRO A 30 -12.79 16.43 -57.29
N ARG A 31 -12.36 16.65 -56.04
CA ARG A 31 -11.49 17.78 -55.68
C ARG A 31 -10.42 17.36 -54.68
N ARG A 32 -9.22 17.85 -54.98
CA ARG A 32 -7.89 17.47 -54.47
C ARG A 32 -7.73 17.65 -52.95
N GLY A 33 -7.10 16.65 -52.35
CA GLY A 33 -5.81 16.82 -51.66
C GLY A 33 -5.88 17.30 -50.21
N ASP A 34 -6.02 16.36 -49.28
CA ASP A 34 -5.22 16.23 -48.05
C ASP A 34 -5.64 14.97 -47.25
N ASP A 35 -5.89 13.86 -47.94
CA ASP A 35 -6.33 12.62 -47.29
C ASP A 35 -5.15 11.65 -47.19
N ALA A 36 -4.49 11.62 -46.04
CA ALA A 36 -3.74 10.44 -45.63
C ALA A 36 -4.68 9.23 -45.77
N PRO A 37 -4.24 8.12 -46.39
CA PRO A 37 -5.14 7.00 -46.66
C PRO A 37 -5.66 6.48 -45.32
N LEU A 38 -6.94 6.75 -45.04
CA LEU A 38 -7.70 6.10 -43.99
C LEU A 38 -7.59 4.60 -44.27
N ARG A 39 -6.69 3.91 -43.56
CA ARG A 39 -6.62 2.46 -43.56
C ARG A 39 -7.99 1.98 -43.09
N GLN A 40 -8.82 1.54 -44.03
CA GLN A 40 -10.01 0.78 -43.71
C GLN A 40 -9.56 -0.48 -43.00
N ILE A 41 -9.70 -0.47 -41.68
CA ILE A 41 -9.53 -1.65 -40.86
C ILE A 41 -10.65 -2.60 -41.28
N SER A 42 -10.29 -3.65 -41.99
CA SER A 42 -11.20 -4.66 -42.48
C SER A 42 -11.92 -5.34 -41.31
N ALA A 43 -13.12 -5.88 -41.51
CA ALA A 43 -13.85 -6.63 -40.47
C ALA A 43 -13.01 -7.79 -39.88
N ARG A 44 -12.04 -8.31 -40.63
CA ARG A 44 -11.05 -9.30 -40.16
C ARG A 44 -10.08 -8.73 -39.13
N GLU A 45 -9.65 -7.48 -39.27
CA GLU A 45 -8.74 -6.84 -38.31
C GLU A 45 -9.49 -6.45 -37.02
N TRP A 46 -10.77 -6.07 -37.10
CA TRP A 46 -11.64 -5.91 -35.92
C TRP A 46 -11.83 -7.21 -35.14
N ALA A 47 -11.98 -8.34 -35.84
CA ALA A 47 -12.15 -9.65 -35.24
C ALA A 47 -10.92 -10.15 -34.48
N ILE A 48 -9.73 -9.57 -34.73
CA ILE A 48 -8.49 -9.89 -34.01
C ILE A 48 -8.22 -8.86 -32.90
N ALA A 49 -8.50 -7.58 -33.15
CA ALA A 49 -8.25 -6.51 -32.19
C ALA A 49 -9.13 -6.60 -30.92
N LEU A 50 -10.41 -6.99 -31.07
CA LEU A 50 -11.34 -7.17 -29.95
C LEU A 50 -10.90 -8.31 -28.99
N PRO A 51 -10.60 -9.52 -29.45
CA PRO A 51 -10.10 -10.57 -28.58
C PRO A 51 -8.79 -10.18 -27.91
N VAL A 52 -7.85 -9.54 -28.61
CA VAL A 52 -6.56 -9.14 -28.01
C VAL A 52 -6.75 -8.10 -26.89
N SER A 53 -7.59 -7.10 -27.11
CA SER A 53 -7.85 -6.06 -26.10
C SER A 53 -8.65 -6.58 -24.91
N VAL A 54 -9.62 -7.47 -25.13
CA VAL A 54 -10.35 -8.16 -24.05
C VAL A 54 -9.43 -9.11 -23.29
N THR A 55 -8.53 -9.83 -23.97
CA THR A 55 -7.56 -10.72 -23.34
C THR A 55 -6.53 -9.94 -22.54
N LEU A 56 -6.08 -8.78 -23.03
CA LEU A 56 -5.17 -7.90 -22.31
C LEU A 56 -5.83 -7.30 -21.06
N ALA A 57 -7.09 -6.87 -21.15
CA ALA A 57 -7.85 -6.38 -19.99
C ALA A 57 -8.08 -7.48 -18.94
N LEU A 58 -8.43 -8.69 -19.39
CA LEU A 58 -8.57 -9.86 -18.51
C LEU A 58 -7.23 -10.27 -17.88
N ALA A 59 -6.13 -10.18 -18.63
CA ALA A 59 -4.79 -10.42 -18.08
C ALA A 59 -4.45 -9.39 -17.02
N ILE A 60 -4.63 -8.09 -17.28
CA ILE A 60 -4.38 -7.04 -16.27
C ILE A 60 -5.20 -7.29 -15.01
N TYR A 61 -6.49 -7.62 -15.15
CA TYR A 61 -7.36 -7.95 -14.02
C TYR A 61 -6.91 -9.21 -13.25
N ALA A 62 -6.47 -10.26 -13.97
CA ALA A 62 -5.97 -11.48 -13.36
C ALA A 62 -4.60 -11.32 -12.68
N PHE A 63 -3.76 -10.40 -13.18
CA PHE A 63 -2.44 -10.09 -12.62
C PHE A 63 -2.47 -8.97 -11.57
N GLU A 64 -3.56 -8.20 -11.49
CA GLU A 64 -3.78 -7.14 -10.51
C GLU A 64 -3.49 -7.56 -9.06
N PRO A 65 -3.98 -8.72 -8.56
CA PRO A 65 -3.67 -9.15 -7.18
C PRO A 65 -2.18 -9.49 -6.98
N GLN A 66 -1.48 -9.98 -8.00
CA GLN A 66 -0.05 -10.29 -7.92
C GLN A 66 0.80 -9.00 -7.96
N LEU A 67 0.41 -8.01 -8.76
CA LEU A 67 1.05 -6.69 -8.80
C LEU A 67 0.84 -5.92 -7.49
N LEU A 68 -0.37 -5.95 -6.92
CA LEU A 68 -0.67 -5.38 -5.61
C LEU A 68 0.12 -6.08 -4.50
N SER A 69 0.25 -7.40 -4.56
CA SER A 69 1.09 -8.19 -3.63
C SER A 69 2.58 -7.83 -3.75
N MET A 70 3.11 -7.66 -4.97
CA MET A 70 4.49 -7.23 -5.17
C MET A 70 4.74 -5.81 -4.66
N ALA A 71 3.83 -4.87 -4.93
CA ALA A 71 3.93 -3.49 -4.47
C ALA A 71 3.91 -3.39 -2.95
N THR A 72 2.96 -4.07 -2.29
CA THR A 72 2.87 -4.14 -0.82
C THR A 72 4.09 -4.83 -0.20
N SER A 73 4.57 -5.93 -0.79
CA SER A 73 5.78 -6.62 -0.31
C SER A 73 7.06 -5.78 -0.45
N GLY A 74 7.13 -4.90 -1.45
CA GLY A 74 8.24 -3.96 -1.66
C GLY A 74 8.23 -2.87 -0.59
N GLU A 75 7.07 -2.31 -0.30
CA GLU A 75 6.90 -1.25 0.68
C GLU A 75 7.13 -1.76 2.11
N VAL A 76 6.59 -2.92 2.48
CA VAL A 76 6.87 -3.55 3.78
C VAL A 76 8.38 -3.80 3.97
N ARG A 77 9.09 -4.20 2.90
CA ARG A 77 10.55 -4.37 2.93
C ARG A 77 11.31 -3.03 3.08
N ARG A 78 10.75 -1.92 2.59
CA ARG A 78 11.30 -0.58 2.78
C ARG A 78 11.09 -0.13 4.22
N LEU A 79 9.86 -0.21 4.72
CA LEU A 79 9.48 0.15 6.08
C LEU A 79 10.25 -0.67 7.12
N SER A 80 10.41 -1.97 6.91
CA SER A 80 11.21 -2.82 7.80
C SER A 80 12.67 -2.39 7.89
N ARG A 81 13.29 -1.99 6.77
CA ARG A 81 14.68 -1.50 6.77
C ARG A 81 14.79 -0.15 7.45
N GLU A 82 13.83 0.74 7.18
CA GLU A 82 13.82 2.08 7.77
C GLU A 82 13.61 2.04 9.28
N ALA A 83 12.62 1.29 9.76
CA ALA A 83 12.38 1.10 11.18
C ALA A 83 13.61 0.52 11.91
N THR A 84 14.31 -0.43 11.26
CA THR A 84 15.54 -1.02 11.83
C THR A 84 16.66 0.02 11.94
N ARG A 85 16.86 0.85 10.91
CA ARG A 85 17.87 1.92 10.93
C ARG A 85 17.59 2.96 12.01
N GLN A 86 16.33 3.37 12.15
CA GLN A 86 15.91 4.32 13.19
C GLN A 86 16.17 3.77 14.59
N PHE A 87 15.86 2.48 14.79
CA PHE A 87 16.12 1.79 16.04
C PHE A 87 17.63 1.73 16.35
N GLU A 88 18.45 1.38 15.36
CA GLU A 88 19.92 1.37 15.48
C GLU A 88 20.51 2.77 15.75
N ALA A 89 19.85 3.82 15.26
CA ALA A 89 20.20 5.22 15.55
C ALA A 89 19.73 5.69 16.94
N GLY A 90 19.02 4.85 17.70
CA GLY A 90 18.50 5.16 19.03
C GLY A 90 17.14 5.88 19.05
N ASP A 91 16.53 6.12 17.90
CA ASP A 91 15.19 6.70 17.79
C ASP A 91 14.12 5.61 17.88
N THR A 92 13.82 5.19 19.11
CA THR A 92 12.88 4.11 19.40
C THR A 92 11.44 4.46 19.06
N ILE A 93 11.07 5.75 19.12
CA ILE A 93 9.69 6.20 18.86
C ILE A 93 9.41 6.13 17.37
N SER A 94 10.25 6.77 16.54
CA SER A 94 10.08 6.73 15.08
C SER A 94 10.19 5.30 14.55
N ALA A 95 11.11 4.50 15.11
CA ALA A 95 11.24 3.09 14.75
C ALA A 95 9.96 2.29 15.03
N TYR A 96 9.30 2.55 16.17
CA TYR A 96 8.04 1.91 16.52
C TYR A 96 6.93 2.32 15.54
N GLU A 97 6.74 3.61 15.29
CA GLU A 97 5.73 4.11 14.35
C GLU A 97 5.92 3.56 12.93
N THR A 98 7.15 3.55 12.44
CA THR A 98 7.48 2.99 11.13
C THR A 98 7.24 1.48 11.09
N ALA A 99 7.53 0.76 12.17
CA ALA A 99 7.23 -0.66 12.27
C ALA A 99 5.72 -0.94 12.27
N LEU A 100 4.92 -0.12 12.96
CA LEU A 100 3.47 -0.22 12.95
C LEU A 100 2.88 0.01 11.55
N LEU A 101 3.40 0.98 10.79
CA LEU A 101 2.98 1.19 9.40
C LEU A 101 3.23 -0.06 8.54
N GLY A 102 4.38 -0.72 8.72
CA GLY A 102 4.68 -1.97 8.03
C GLY A 102 3.80 -3.13 8.47
N LEU A 103 3.49 -3.25 9.77
CA LEU A 103 2.61 -4.29 10.31
C LEU A 103 1.14 -4.10 9.90
N ARG A 104 0.68 -2.87 9.65
CA ARG A 104 -0.65 -2.64 9.07
C ARG A 104 -0.78 -3.21 7.66
N GLN A 105 0.32 -3.25 6.90
CA GLN A 105 0.36 -3.79 5.54
C GLN A 105 0.61 -5.31 5.53
N ASP A 106 1.47 -5.81 6.43
CA ASP A 106 1.75 -7.24 6.61
C ASP A 106 1.84 -7.57 8.12
N PRO A 107 0.70 -7.92 8.75
CA PRO A 107 0.65 -8.19 10.20
C PRO A 107 1.48 -9.39 10.63
N GLN A 108 1.80 -10.30 9.71
CA GLN A 108 2.54 -11.52 10.00
C GLN A 108 4.05 -11.35 9.78
N ASN A 109 4.52 -10.14 9.43
CA ASN A 109 5.92 -9.92 9.11
C ASN A 109 6.85 -10.22 10.31
N PRO A 110 7.68 -11.27 10.25
CA PRO A 110 8.46 -11.71 11.41
C PRO A 110 9.61 -10.76 11.75
N ARG A 111 10.03 -9.89 10.83
CA ARG A 111 11.10 -8.91 11.10
C ARG A 111 10.54 -7.74 11.92
N LEU A 112 9.41 -7.20 11.50
CA LEU A 112 8.75 -6.10 12.19
C LEU A 112 8.26 -6.51 13.58
N ARG A 113 7.66 -7.70 13.72
CA ARG A 113 7.22 -8.21 15.04
C ARG A 113 8.40 -8.36 16.02
N ARG A 114 9.55 -8.86 15.53
CA ARG A 114 10.78 -8.94 16.33
C ARG A 114 11.31 -7.56 16.71
N LEU A 115 11.26 -6.59 15.80
CA LEU A 115 11.68 -5.22 16.09
C LEU A 115 10.80 -4.60 17.19
N VAL A 116 9.48 -4.71 17.07
CA VAL A 116 8.55 -4.24 18.11
C VAL A 116 8.82 -4.91 19.46
N SER A 117 9.11 -6.22 19.45
CA SER A 117 9.46 -6.94 20.69
C SER A 117 10.77 -6.41 21.30
N ARG A 118 11.76 -6.06 20.49
CA ARG A 118 13.01 -5.43 20.97
C ARG A 118 12.77 -4.03 21.53
N ILE A 119 11.91 -3.24 20.89
CA ILE A 119 11.51 -1.93 21.38
C ILE A 119 10.83 -2.08 22.75
N PHE A 120 9.91 -3.03 22.90
CA PHE A 120 9.28 -3.35 24.18
C PHE A 120 10.31 -3.69 25.27
N GLU A 121 11.25 -4.58 24.99
CA GLU A 121 12.30 -4.94 25.96
C GLU A 121 13.17 -3.74 26.35
N GLN A 122 13.53 -2.89 25.40
CA GLN A 122 14.28 -1.66 25.68
C GLN A 122 13.46 -0.66 26.53
N THR A 123 12.15 -0.58 26.30
CA THR A 123 11.24 0.22 27.13
C THR A 123 11.19 -0.32 28.56
N LEU A 124 11.14 -1.64 28.74
CA LEU A 124 11.22 -2.27 30.06
C LEU A 124 12.55 -2.00 30.76
N GLU A 125 13.66 -2.04 30.01
CA GLU A 125 14.98 -1.73 30.54
C GLU A 125 15.06 -0.28 31.02
N LYS A 126 14.63 0.69 30.20
CA LYS A 126 14.55 2.10 30.60
C LYS A 126 13.65 2.32 31.82
N MET A 127 12.51 1.63 31.89
CA MET A 127 11.64 1.66 33.09
C MET A 127 12.40 1.22 34.34
N ARG A 128 13.13 0.10 34.28
CA ARG A 128 13.92 -0.43 35.40
C ARG A 128 15.06 0.51 35.78
N GLU A 129 15.77 1.07 34.80
CA GLU A 129 16.83 2.05 35.02
C GLU A 129 16.31 3.29 35.73
N LYS A 130 15.18 3.86 35.28
CA LYS A 130 14.60 5.07 35.88
C LYS A 130 14.10 4.84 37.29
N SER A 131 13.44 3.70 37.53
CA SER A 131 13.04 3.31 38.89
C SER A 131 14.25 3.10 39.80
N ALA A 132 15.32 2.43 39.31
CA ALA A 132 16.55 2.25 40.07
C ALA A 132 17.27 3.57 40.38
N SER A 133 17.16 4.58 39.52
CA SER A 133 17.67 5.93 39.77
C SER A 133 16.80 6.79 40.68
N GLY A 134 15.64 6.29 41.12
CA GLY A 134 14.67 7.03 41.93
C GLY A 134 13.79 8.03 41.16
N ASP A 135 13.86 8.01 39.82
CA ASP A 135 12.99 8.82 38.95
C ASP A 135 11.70 8.04 38.64
N GLU A 136 10.83 7.96 39.65
CA GLU A 136 9.54 7.29 39.55
C GLU A 136 8.62 7.92 38.48
N SER A 137 8.80 9.20 38.20
CA SER A 137 8.03 9.92 37.19
C SER A 137 8.34 9.40 35.77
N ALA A 138 9.62 9.28 35.43
CA ALA A 138 10.05 8.74 34.16
C ALA A 138 9.80 7.23 34.07
N ALA A 139 9.99 6.50 35.18
CA ALA A 139 9.68 5.06 35.23
C ALA A 139 8.21 4.80 34.92
N ARG A 140 7.29 5.62 35.46
CA ARG A 140 5.86 5.51 35.18
C ARG A 140 5.53 5.75 33.70
N ILE A 141 6.19 6.69 33.04
CA ILE A 141 5.99 6.95 31.60
C ILE A 141 6.39 5.71 30.79
N TYR A 142 7.58 5.16 31.02
CA TYR A 142 8.04 3.96 30.32
C TYR A 142 7.16 2.74 30.61
N ARG A 143 6.61 2.66 31.82
CA ARG A 143 5.64 1.63 32.18
C ARG A 143 4.35 1.76 31.37
N GLU A 144 3.77 2.95 31.31
CA GLU A 144 2.54 3.20 30.55
C GLU A 144 2.75 2.86 29.07
N GLN A 145 3.90 3.24 28.49
CA GLN A 145 4.30 2.85 27.14
C GLN A 145 4.43 1.33 26.96
N ALA A 146 5.05 0.63 27.92
CA ALA A 146 5.20 -0.83 27.84
C ALA A 146 3.83 -1.54 27.88
N ILE A 147 2.91 -1.06 28.73
CA ILE A 147 1.54 -1.59 28.80
C ILE A 147 0.80 -1.37 27.48
N GLU A 148 0.92 -0.17 26.90
CA GLU A 148 0.30 0.14 25.61
C GLU A 148 0.80 -0.79 24.50
N ILE A 149 2.12 -0.97 24.40
CA ILE A 149 2.73 -1.89 23.43
C ILE A 149 2.24 -3.33 23.66
N ALA A 150 2.19 -3.81 24.90
CA ALA A 150 1.71 -5.16 25.20
C ALA A 150 0.22 -5.36 24.86
N ARG A 151 -0.60 -4.33 25.06
CA ARG A 151 -2.04 -4.37 24.74
C ARG A 151 -2.29 -4.36 23.23
N GLU A 152 -1.54 -3.58 22.48
CA GLU A 152 -1.70 -3.49 21.03
C GLU A 152 -1.25 -4.77 20.32
N HIS A 153 -0.30 -5.50 20.89
CA HIS A 153 0.37 -6.63 20.23
C HIS A 153 0.24 -7.92 21.02
N SER A 154 -0.77 -8.74 20.67
CA SER A 154 -1.11 -10.01 21.35
C SER A 154 0.02 -11.05 21.48
N TRP A 155 1.14 -10.89 20.76
CA TRP A 155 2.31 -11.78 20.88
C TRP A 155 3.34 -11.30 21.91
N ILE A 156 3.12 -10.15 22.53
CA ILE A 156 3.95 -9.59 23.58
C ILE A 156 3.39 -10.02 24.93
N ASP A 157 4.25 -10.52 25.80
CA ASP A 157 3.84 -10.99 27.14
C ASP A 157 3.65 -9.80 28.08
N GLU A 158 2.40 -9.36 28.27
CA GLU A 158 2.02 -8.33 29.24
C GLU A 158 2.44 -8.69 30.68
N ALA A 159 2.58 -9.99 30.99
CA ALA A 159 3.02 -10.43 32.31
C ALA A 159 4.46 -9.99 32.63
N ALA A 160 5.27 -9.61 31.64
CA ALA A 160 6.60 -9.05 31.87
C ALA A 160 6.54 -7.69 32.61
N VAL A 161 5.52 -6.88 32.34
CA VAL A 161 5.29 -5.61 33.05
C VAL A 161 4.77 -5.88 34.46
N LEU A 162 3.80 -6.79 34.61
CA LEU A 162 3.16 -7.10 35.89
C LEU A 162 4.12 -7.73 36.91
N ARG A 163 5.09 -8.55 36.46
CA ARG A 163 6.11 -9.15 37.33
C ARG A 163 7.04 -8.13 37.99
N PHE A 164 7.21 -6.94 37.40
CA PHE A 164 8.01 -5.87 38.00
C PHE A 164 7.32 -5.28 39.24
N ASP A 165 6.01 -5.07 39.19
CA ASP A 165 5.23 -4.53 40.32
C ASP A 165 5.24 -5.44 41.54
N THR A 166 5.07 -6.74 41.33
CA THR A 166 5.08 -7.72 42.42
C THR A 166 6.42 -7.72 43.15
N LYS A 167 7.53 -7.56 42.43
CA LYS A 167 8.88 -7.47 43.04
C LYS A 167 9.13 -6.17 43.80
N GLN A 168 8.49 -5.07 43.41
CA GLN A 168 8.61 -3.79 44.13
C GLN A 168 7.79 -3.79 45.43
N ARG A 169 6.64 -4.49 45.46
CA ARG A 169 5.82 -4.61 46.69
C ARG A 169 6.42 -5.50 47.77
N GLU A 170 7.36 -6.37 47.42
CA GLU A 170 8.07 -7.26 48.36
C GLU A 170 9.36 -6.64 48.93
N ARG A 171 9.75 -5.43 48.48
CA ARG A 171 10.91 -4.67 48.97
C ARG A 171 10.47 -3.52 49.87
#